data_AF-A0A952R9L3-F1
#
_entry.id   AF-A0A952R9L3-F1
#
_cell.length_a   1.000
_cell.length_b   1.000
_cell.length_c   1.000
_cell.angle_alpha   90.00
_cell.angle_beta   90.00
_cell.angle_gamma   90.00
#
_symmetry.space_group_name_H-M   'P 1'
#
loop_
_entity.id
_entity.type
_entity.pdbx_description
1 polymer ?
#
loop_
_entity_poly.entity_id
_entity_poly.type
_entity_poly.pdbx_seq_one_letter_code
_entity_poly.pdbx_strand_id
1 'polypeptide(L)'
;MRLSLTRGGDAVVVTTDGAHATLSSSASSPPGSTVEGRAPSLEAVFALKVRGCKRQEDGRFAIQGRWVNLSREQRQLLLAAFSSPCD
;
A
#
# COMPACT_ATOMS: atom_id res chain seq x y z
N MET A 1 -6.51 -5.03 -3.54
CA MET A 1 -5.64 -5.99 -2.80
C MET A 1 -5.53 -5.59 -1.32
N ARG A 2 -5.77 -6.51 -0.37
CA ARG A 2 -5.58 -6.27 1.09
C ARG A 2 -4.12 -6.50 1.49
N LEU A 3 -3.65 -5.69 2.43
CA LEU A 3 -2.30 -5.65 2.96
C LEU A 3 -2.38 -5.70 4.50
N SER A 4 -1.48 -6.46 5.10
CA SER A 4 -1.35 -6.53 6.56
C SER A 4 -0.21 -5.61 6.99
N LEU A 5 -0.51 -4.57 7.77
CA LEU A 5 0.51 -3.63 8.24
C LEU A 5 1.26 -4.21 9.45
N THR A 6 2.58 -4.03 9.49
CA THR A 6 3.43 -4.51 10.59
C THR A 6 3.14 -3.78 11.90
N ARG A 7 2.71 -2.52 11.83
CA ARG A 7 2.35 -1.68 12.99
C ARG A 7 0.95 -1.98 13.55
N GLY A 8 0.28 -3.00 13.02
CA GLY A 8 -1.13 -3.28 13.30
C GLY A 8 -2.05 -2.48 12.38
N GLY A 9 -3.15 -3.11 11.99
CA GLY A 9 -4.12 -2.56 11.04
C GLY A 9 -4.01 -3.14 9.64
N ASP A 10 -5.10 -2.98 8.92
CA ASP A 10 -5.26 -3.38 7.53
C ASP A 10 -5.16 -2.17 6.61
N ALA A 11 -4.60 -2.40 5.42
CA ALA A 11 -4.62 -1.44 4.35
C ALA A 11 -5.07 -2.12 3.07
N VAL A 12 -5.71 -1.36 2.18
CA VAL A 12 -6.11 -1.82 0.87
C VAL A 12 -5.41 -0.95 -0.16
N VAL A 13 -4.70 -1.57 -1.11
CA VAL A 13 -4.21 -0.84 -2.27
C VAL A 13 -5.41 -0.42 -3.10
N VAL A 14 -5.64 0.90 -3.17
CA VAL A 14 -6.70 1.52 -3.98
C VAL A 14 -6.18 1.74 -5.40
N THR A 15 -4.95 2.25 -5.54
CA THR A 15 -4.29 2.45 -6.83
C THR A 15 -2.79 2.22 -6.68
N THR A 16 -2.14 1.73 -7.73
CA THR A 16 -0.68 1.67 -7.83
C THR A 16 -0.25 1.75 -9.29
N ASP A 17 0.84 2.46 -9.55
CA ASP A 17 1.55 2.50 -10.84
C ASP A 17 2.87 1.69 -10.77
N GLY A 18 3.17 1.09 -9.62
CA GLY A 18 4.39 0.33 -9.38
C GLY A 18 5.55 1.18 -8.84
N ALA A 19 5.50 2.51 -9.01
CA ALA A 19 6.35 3.44 -8.27
C ALA A 19 5.57 4.16 -7.15
N HIS A 20 4.38 4.67 -7.49
CA HIS A 20 3.49 5.33 -6.53
C HIS A 20 2.25 4.49 -6.24
N ALA A 21 1.72 4.62 -5.03
CA ALA A 21 0.48 3.98 -4.65
C ALA A 21 -0.34 4.81 -3.66
N THR A 22 -1.65 4.57 -3.72
CA THR A 22 -2.62 5.06 -2.76
C THR A 22 -3.17 3.86 -1.99
N LEU A 23 -2.97 3.87 -0.67
CA LEU A 23 -3.51 2.89 0.25
C LEU A 23 -4.70 3.49 1.00
N SER A 24 -5.75 2.71 1.20
CA SER A 24 -6.84 3.02 2.13
C SER A 24 -6.61 2.19 3.38
N SER A 25 -6.27 2.81 4.50
CA SER A 25 -6.10 2.14 5.79
C SER A 25 -7.19 2.53 6.77
N SER A 26 -7.50 1.62 7.69
CA SER A 26 -8.31 1.88 8.88
C SER A 26 -7.56 2.74 9.91
N ALA A 27 -6.23 2.82 9.84
CA ALA A 27 -5.40 3.61 10.74
C ALA A 27 -4.77 4.82 10.04
N SER A 28 -4.65 5.93 10.77
CA SER A 28 -3.93 7.12 10.29
C SER A 28 -2.42 6.87 10.23
N SER A 29 -1.76 7.31 9.16
CA SER A 29 -0.30 7.26 9.03
C SER A 29 0.25 8.66 8.73
N PRO A 30 1.11 9.23 9.59
CA PRO A 30 1.60 10.59 9.38
C PRO A 30 2.50 10.70 8.14
N PRO A 31 2.47 11.85 7.44
CA PRO A 31 3.36 12.11 6.31
C PRO A 31 4.83 12.08 6.73
N GLY A 32 5.68 11.48 5.90
CA GLY A 32 7.10 11.28 6.20
C GLY A 32 7.42 9.96 6.89
N SER A 33 6.44 9.28 7.48
CA SER A 33 6.60 7.92 8.01
C SER A 33 6.66 6.87 6.91
N THR A 34 7.21 5.69 7.25
CA THR A 34 7.21 4.52 6.37
C THR A 34 6.17 3.53 6.88
N VAL A 35 5.25 3.16 6.00
CA VAL A 35 4.28 2.08 6.24
C VAL A 35 4.89 0.80 5.70
N GLU A 36 5.06 -0.18 6.58
CA GLU A 36 5.60 -1.49 6.23
C GLU A 36 4.54 -2.55 6.48
N GLY A 37 4.55 -3.60 5.67
CA GLY A 37 3.60 -4.70 5.80
C GLY A 37 3.92 -5.85 4.88
N ARG A 38 3.05 -6.86 4.91
CA ARG A 38 3.07 -7.97 3.95
C ARG A 38 1.82 -7.96 3.09
N ALA A 39 2.00 -8.21 1.80
CA ALA A 39 0.88 -8.53 0.92
C ALA A 39 0.80 -10.05 0.80
N PRO A 40 -0.37 -10.68 0.82
CA PRO A 40 -0.48 -12.12 0.60
C PRO A 40 0.04 -12.54 -0.79
N SER A 41 -0.02 -11.65 -1.78
CA SER A 41 0.48 -11.86 -3.14
C SER A 41 1.99 -11.61 -3.28
N LEU A 42 2.66 -11.08 -2.26
CA LEU A 42 4.11 -10.89 -2.22
C LEU A 42 4.67 -11.71 -1.08
N GLU A 43 5.57 -12.64 -1.36
CA GLU A 43 6.32 -13.35 -0.32
C GLU A 43 7.31 -12.44 0.46
N ALA A 44 7.26 -11.12 0.22
CA ALA A 44 8.15 -10.13 0.79
C ALA A 44 7.41 -9.01 1.53
N VAL A 45 8.16 -8.33 2.40
CA VAL A 45 7.71 -7.12 3.08
C VAL A 45 7.72 -5.96 2.07
N PHE A 46 6.62 -5.24 1.97
CA PHE A 46 6.58 -3.98 1.24
C PHE A 46 6.87 -2.83 2.22
N ALA A 47 7.46 -1.76 1.69
CA ALA A 47 7.62 -0.52 2.40
C ALA A 47 7.10 0.63 1.53
N LEU A 48 6.25 1.48 2.08
CA LEU A 48 5.67 2.64 1.42
C LEU A 48 6.01 3.89 2.21
N LYS A 49 6.79 4.78 1.61
CA LYS A 49 7.08 6.08 2.21
C LYS A 49 5.88 7.00 2.00
N VAL A 50 5.24 7.38 3.09
CA VAL A 50 4.04 8.21 3.08
C VAL A 50 4.42 9.64 2.67
N ARG A 51 3.79 10.10 1.60
CA ARG A 51 3.87 11.49 1.12
C ARG A 51 2.75 12.34 1.72
N GLY A 52 1.56 11.77 1.85
CA GLY A 52 0.40 12.46 2.39
C GLY A 52 -0.61 11.47 2.94
N CYS A 53 -1.36 11.89 3.96
CA CYS A 53 -2.46 11.12 4.51
C CYS A 53 -3.67 12.03 4.60
N LYS A 54 -4.79 11.60 4.02
CA LYS A 54 -6.05 12.34 4.03
C LYS A 54 -7.17 11.43 4.53
N ARG A 55 -7.93 11.88 5.52
CA ARG A 55 -9.14 11.19 5.96
C ARG A 55 -10.22 11.33 4.88
N GLN A 56 -10.84 10.21 4.53
CA GLN A 56 -11.96 10.11 3.59
C GLN A 56 -13.29 10.21 4.34
N GLU A 57 -14.37 10.52 3.62
CA GLU A 57 -15.72 10.63 4.18
C GLU A 57 -16.22 9.29 4.77
N ASP A 58 -15.80 8.16 4.20
CA ASP A 58 -16.00 6.80 4.74
C ASP A 58 -15.34 6.54 6.11
N GLY A 59 -14.62 7.52 6.67
CA GLY A 59 -13.88 7.38 7.93
C GLY A 59 -12.55 6.64 7.80
N ARG A 60 -12.18 6.17 6.60
CA ARG A 60 -10.86 5.57 6.30
C ARG A 60 -9.80 6.63 5.97
N PHE A 61 -8.54 6.24 6.01
CA PHE A 61 -7.40 7.11 5.70
C PHE A 61 -6.80 6.75 4.34
N ALA A 62 -6.87 7.69 3.39
CA ALA A 62 -6.16 7.60 2.12
C ALA A 62 -4.71 8.04 2.31
N ILE A 63 -3.82 7.06 2.36
CA ILE A 63 -2.38 7.21 2.50
C ILE A 63 -1.77 7.16 1.11
N GLN A 64 -1.26 8.28 0.65
CA GLN A 64 -0.55 8.40 -0.62
C GLN A 64 0.95 8.36 -0.38
N GLY A 65 1.66 7.55 -1.15
CA GLY A 65 3.09 7.41 -1.00
C GLY A 65 3.76 6.80 -2.21
N ARG A 66 5.05 6.54 -2.03
CA ARG A 66 5.86 5.81 -3.01
C ARG A 66 6.36 4.51 -2.41
N TRP A 67 6.38 3.47 -3.22
CA TRP A 67 7.01 2.23 -2.84
C TRP A 67 8.52 2.46 -2.67
N VAL A 68 9.05 1.98 -1.56
CA VAL A 68 10.47 1.98 -1.26
C VAL A 68 10.90 0.55 -1.03
N ASN A 69 12.15 0.25 -1.39
CA ASN A 69 12.72 -1.09 -1.21
C ASN A 69 12.01 -2.22 -2.00
N LEU A 70 11.22 -1.89 -3.03
CA LEU A 70 10.68 -2.90 -3.95
C LEU A 70 11.64 -3.14 -5.12
N SER A 71 12.00 -4.40 -5.32
CA SER A 71 12.70 -4.87 -6.52
C SER A 71 11.81 -4.80 -7.76
N ARG A 72 12.41 -4.91 -8.95
CA ARG A 72 11.67 -4.90 -10.22
C ARG A 72 10.63 -6.01 -10.29
N GLU A 73 10.99 -7.22 -9.86
CA GLU A 73 10.08 -8.38 -9.82
C GLU A 73 8.91 -8.14 -8.87
N GLN A 74 9.19 -7.62 -7.67
CA GLN A 74 8.13 -7.31 -6.70
C GLN A 74 7.17 -6.26 -7.24
N ARG A 75 7.66 -5.23 -7.95
CA ARG A 75 6.79 -4.24 -8.60
C ARG A 75 5.91 -4.85 -9.66
N GLN A 76 6.45 -5.76 -10.47
CA GLN A 76 5.68 -6.47 -11.49
C GLN A 76 4.61 -7.38 -10.84
N LEU A 77 4.94 -8.08 -9.76
CA LEU A 77 3.97 -8.87 -9.00
C LEU A 77 2.87 -7.99 -8.38
N LEU A 78 3.22 -6.82 -7.84
CA LEU A 78 2.27 -5.87 -7.28
C LEU A 78 1.34 -5.29 -8.36
N LEU A 79 1.92 -4.94 -9.51
CA LEU A 79 1.18 -4.49 -10.68
C LEU A 79 0.28 -5.59 -11.23
N ALA A 80 0.75 -6.82 -11.35
CA ALA A 80 -0.04 -7.96 -11.81
C ALA A 80 -1.18 -8.27 -10.82
N ALA A 81 -0.90 -8.31 -9.52
CA ALA A 81 -1.89 -8.56 -8.48
C ALA A 81 -2.95 -7.43 -8.36
N PHE A 82 -2.62 -6.21 -8.78
CA PHE A 82 -3.57 -5.10 -8.84
C PHE A 82 -4.30 -5.01 -10.20
N SER A 83 -3.57 -5.27 -11.30
CA SER A 83 -4.05 -5.25 -12.68
C SER A 83 -4.79 -6.53 -13.08
N SER A 84 -4.91 -7.50 -12.17
CA SER A 84 -5.95 -8.53 -12.24
C SER A 84 -7.17 -8.10 -11.41
N PRO A 85 -8.04 -7.19 -11.91
CA PRO A 85 -9.42 -7.20 -11.48
C PRO A 85 -10.06 -8.46 -12.08
N CYS A 86 -10.50 -9.40 -11.22
CA CYS A 86 -11.42 -10.49 -11.53
C CYS A 86 -11.05 -11.47 -12.68
N ASP A 87 -10.87 -12.74 -12.33
CA ASP A 87 -11.81 -13.73 -12.87
C ASP A 87 -13.09 -13.65 -12.02
#